data_AF-A0AAJ1U7T6-F1
#
_entry.id   AF-A0AAJ1U7T6-F1
#
_cell.length_a   1.000
_cell.length_b   1.000
_cell.length_c   1.000
_cell.angle_alpha   90.00
_cell.angle_beta   90.00
_cell.angle_gamma   90.00
#
_symmetry.space_group_name_H-M   'P 1'
#
loop_
_entity.id
_entity.type
_entity.pdbx_description
1 polymer ?
#
loop_
_entity_poly.entity_id
_entity_poly.type
_entity_poly.pdbx_seq_one_letter_code
_entity_poly.pdbx_strand_id
1 'polypeptide(L)'
;MGLKKLSHKLEDYNQRLERGEARKIEAGHVIAILEKLRNKHAELEAEIEKAKSVEKKDRLKRKLAVAEEQITRAEWLLEEIS
;
A
#
# COMPACT_ATOMS: atom_id res chain seq x y z
N MET A 1 11.37 4.39 13.52
CA MET A 1 9.92 4.18 13.77
C MET A 1 9.79 3.08 14.80
N GLY A 2 9.10 3.29 15.91
CA GLY A 2 9.06 2.35 17.04
C GLY A 2 7.70 1.66 17.17
N LEU A 3 7.70 0.40 17.62
CA LEU A 3 6.52 -0.43 17.87
C LEU A 3 5.41 0.31 18.65
N LYS A 4 5.79 1.18 19.59
CA LYS A 4 4.87 2.02 20.38
C LYS A 4 3.91 2.88 19.54
N LYS A 5 4.34 3.39 18.38
CA LYS A 5 3.48 4.17 17.48
C LYS A 5 2.50 3.29 16.69
N LEU A 6 2.83 2.02 16.49
CA LEU A 6 1.95 1.07 15.81
C LEU A 6 0.79 0.68 16.73
N SER A 7 1.11 0.41 18.00
CA SER A 7 0.12 0.10 19.04
C SER A 7 -0.92 1.21 19.18
N HIS A 8 -0.48 2.47 19.25
CA HIS A 8 -1.38 3.62 19.33
C HIS A 8 -2.30 3.74 18.10
N LYS A 9 -1.77 3.50 16.89
CA LYS A 9 -2.59 3.55 15.67
C LYS A 9 -3.63 2.44 15.60
N LEU A 10 -3.31 1.25 16.11
CA LEU A 10 -4.25 0.14 16.21
C LEU A 10 -5.36 0.47 17.20
N GLU A 11 -5.01 1.04 18.34
CA GLU A 11 -5.97 1.46 19.36
C GLU A 11 -6.88 2.57 18.84
N ASP A 12 -6.34 3.59 18.17
CA ASP A 12 -7.13 4.64 17.50
C ASP A 12 -8.09 4.07 16.46
N TYR A 13 -7.63 3.11 15.64
CA TYR A 13 -8.48 2.47 14.63
C TYR A 13 -9.61 1.67 15.28
N ASN A 14 -9.32 0.88 16.31
CA ASN A 14 -10.32 0.09 17.02
C ASN A 14 -11.35 0.98 17.73
N GLN A 15 -10.91 2.07 18.39
CA GLN A 15 -11.82 3.03 19.00
C GLN A 15 -12.77 3.67 17.98
N ARG A 16 -12.27 4.02 16.79
CA ARG A 16 -13.11 4.54 15.71
C ARG A 16 -14.08 3.49 15.17
N LEU A 17 -13.68 2.22 15.15
CA LEU A 17 -14.54 1.12 14.72
C LEU A 17 -15.66 0.87 15.73
N GLU A 18 -15.36 0.90 17.03
CA GLU A 18 -16.35 0.81 18.12
C GLU A 18 -17.36 1.96 18.10
N ARG A 19 -16.91 3.16 17.73
CA ARG A 19 -17.76 4.35 17.59
C ARG A 19 -18.54 4.41 16.26
N GLY A 20 -18.30 3.47 15.34
CA GLY A 20 -18.89 3.48 13.99
C GLY A 20 -18.32 4.55 13.05
N GLU A 21 -17.24 5.23 13.44
CA GLU A 21 -16.52 6.26 12.68
C GLU A 21 -15.50 5.67 11.69
N ALA A 22 -15.27 4.36 11.77
CA ALA A 22 -14.51 3.56 10.83
C ALA A 22 -15.30 2.30 10.46
N ARG A 23 -15.15 1.84 9.22
CA ARG A 23 -15.69 0.57 8.77
C ARG A 23 -14.59 -0.48 8.85
N LYS A 24 -14.98 -1.73 9.14
CA LYS A 24 -14.06 -2.85 9.09
C LYS A 24 -13.42 -2.92 7.70
N ILE A 25 -12.15 -3.29 7.64
CA ILE A 25 -11.51 -3.58 6.37
C ILE A 25 -12.17 -4.84 5.82
N GLU A 26 -12.74 -4.72 4.63
CA GLU A 26 -13.40 -5.78 3.90
C GLU A 26 -12.55 -6.14 2.68
N ALA A 27 -12.68 -7.37 2.19
CA ALA A 27 -11.97 -7.84 0.99
C ALA A 27 -12.14 -6.87 -0.19
N GLY A 28 -13.34 -6.31 -0.39
CA GLY A 28 -13.61 -5.32 -1.43
C GLY A 28 -12.76 -4.04 -1.33
N HIS A 29 -12.48 -3.56 -0.11
CA HIS A 29 -11.59 -2.40 0.10
C HIS A 29 -10.15 -2.74 -0.31
N VAL A 30 -9.69 -3.94 0.01
CA VAL A 30 -8.33 -4.39 -0.30
C VAL A 30 -8.15 -4.62 -1.80
N ILE A 31 -9.13 -5.24 -2.47
CA ILE A 31 -9.14 -5.41 -3.94
C ILE A 31 -9.03 -4.05 -4.65
N ALA A 32 -9.83 -3.06 -4.23
CA ALA A 32 -9.78 -1.72 -4.82
C ALA A 32 -8.42 -1.01 -4.62
N ILE A 33 -7.73 -1.28 -3.51
CA ILE A 33 -6.37 -0.78 -3.27
C ILE A 33 -5.35 -1.54 -4.13
N LEU A 34 -5.48 -2.85 -4.27
CA LEU A 34 -4.62 -3.67 -5.12
C LEU A 34 -4.66 -3.22 -6.58
N GLU A 35 -5.84 -2.95 -7.11
CA GLU A 35 -5.99 -2.40 -8.46
C GLU A 35 -5.22 -1.08 -8.64
N LYS A 36 -5.35 -0.16 -7.67
CA LYS A 36 -4.63 1.12 -7.70
C LYS A 36 -3.13 0.94 -7.62
N LEU A 37 -2.66 0.03 -6.77
CA LEU A 37 -1.23 -0.26 -6.62
C LEU A 37 -0.65 -0.90 -7.89
N ARG A 38 -1.36 -1.84 -8.52
CA ARG A 38 -0.97 -2.46 -9.78
C ARG A 38 -0.92 -1.45 -10.93
N ASN A 39 -1.91 -0.56 -11.02
CA ASN A 39 -1.88 0.54 -12.00
C ASN A 39 -0.67 1.46 -11.77
N LYS A 40 -0.37 1.80 -10.51
CA LYS A 40 0.79 2.63 -10.18
C LYS A 40 2.11 1.95 -10.48
N HIS A 41 2.20 0.64 -10.26
CA HIS A 41 3.37 -0.17 -10.61
C HIS A 41 3.62 -0.11 -12.12
N ALA A 42 2.61 -0.39 -12.95
CA ALA A 42 2.71 -0.31 -14.40
C ALA A 42 3.09 1.11 -14.91
N GLU A 43 2.52 2.17 -14.32
CA GLU A 43 2.91 3.55 -14.62
C GLU A 43 4.40 3.81 -14.33
N LEU A 44 4.88 3.36 -13.18
CA LEU A 44 6.27 3.54 -12.77
C LEU A 44 7.24 2.76 -13.68
N GLU A 45 6.89 1.54 -14.09
CA GLU A 45 7.66 0.78 -15.08
C GLU A 45 7.75 1.53 -16.41
N ALA A 46 6.62 2.00 -16.94
CA ALA A 46 6.59 2.77 -18.17
C ALA A 46 7.40 4.09 -18.07
N GLU A 47 7.39 4.74 -16.91
CA GLU A 47 8.22 5.92 -16.66
C GLU A 47 9.72 5.60 -16.59
N ILE A 48 10.09 4.43 -16.03
CA ILE A 48 11.49 3.96 -15.96
C ILE A 48 12.04 3.70 -17.36
N GLU A 49 11.25 3.04 -18.21
CA GLU A 49 11.63 2.77 -19.61
C GLU A 49 11.88 4.06 -20.39
N LYS A 50 11.00 5.06 -20.22
CA LYS A 50 11.09 6.36 -20.92
C LYS A 50 12.16 7.29 -20.34
N ALA A 51 12.59 7.08 -19.10
CA ALA A 51 13.57 7.95 -18.46
C ALA A 51 14.94 7.82 -19.13
N LYS A 52 15.59 8.95 -19.43
CA LYS A 52 16.95 8.98 -20.00
C LYS A 52 18.04 9.22 -18.95
N SER A 53 17.68 9.87 -17.84
CA SER A 53 18.61 10.15 -16.74
C SER A 53 18.67 8.96 -15.77
N VAL A 54 19.90 8.56 -15.42
CA VAL A 54 20.18 7.50 -14.44
C VAL A 54 19.62 7.84 -13.07
N GLU A 55 19.79 9.08 -12.60
CA GLU A 55 19.26 9.53 -11.31
C GLU A 55 17.72 9.45 -11.27
N LYS A 56 17.05 9.81 -12.38
CA LYS A 56 15.59 9.69 -12.48
C LYS A 56 15.17 8.22 -12.43
N LYS A 57 15.87 7.33 -13.14
CA LYS A 57 15.60 5.88 -13.09
C LYS A 57 15.75 5.33 -11.69
N ASP A 58 16.82 5.69 -10.97
CA ASP A 58 17.05 5.18 -9.61
C ASP A 58 15.96 5.63 -8.64
N ARG A 59 15.53 6.89 -8.73
CA ARG A 59 14.39 7.39 -7.94
C ARG A 59 13.09 6.64 -8.26
N LEU A 60 12.82 6.36 -9.53
CA LEU A 60 11.63 5.62 -9.94
C LEU A 60 11.68 4.15 -9.51
N LYS A 61 12.84 3.49 -9.62
CA LYS A 61 13.04 2.12 -9.12
C LYS A 61 12.80 2.00 -7.61
N ARG A 62 13.25 2.99 -6.82
CA ARG A 62 12.94 3.03 -5.39
C ARG A 62 11.44 3.15 -5.12
N LYS A 63 10.72 3.92 -5.92
CA LYS A 63 9.25 4.00 -5.83
C LYS A 63 8.58 2.70 -6.23
N LEU A 64 9.10 2.04 -7.27
CA LEU A 64 8.61 0.74 -7.74
C LEU A 64 8.72 -0.31 -6.64
N ALA A 65 9.88 -0.41 -5.99
CA ALA A 65 10.11 -1.36 -4.89
C ALA A 65 9.13 -1.15 -3.71
N VAL A 66 8.80 0.11 -3.40
CA VAL A 66 7.80 0.43 -2.36
C VAL A 66 6.39 0.01 -2.81
N ALA A 67 6.05 0.21 -4.09
CA ALA A 67 4.77 -0.24 -4.63
C ALA A 67 4.66 -1.78 -4.60
N GLU A 68 5.73 -2.50 -4.93
CA GLU A 68 5.79 -3.97 -4.86
C GLU A 68 5.59 -4.46 -3.42
N GLU A 69 6.29 -3.88 -2.45
CA GLU A 69 6.12 -4.22 -1.03
C GLU A 69 4.67 -3.97 -0.55
N GLN A 70 4.05 -2.89 -1.02
CA GLN A 70 2.65 -2.58 -0.71
C GLN A 70 1.67 -3.56 -1.37
N ILE A 71 1.95 -4.01 -2.60
CA ILE A 71 1.16 -5.04 -3.27
C ILE A 71 1.22 -6.34 -2.48
N THR A 72 2.42 -6.83 -2.15
CA THR A 72 2.58 -8.07 -1.37
C THR A 72 1.86 -8.01 -0.03
N ARG A 73 1.94 -6.87 0.68
CA ARG A 73 1.21 -6.68 1.95
C ARG A 73 -0.31 -6.69 1.77
N ALA A 74 -0.81 -6.08 0.70
CA ALA A 74 -2.22 -6.04 0.41
C ALA A 74 -2.75 -7.41 -0.07
N GLU A 75 -1.95 -8.18 -0.82
CA GLU A 75 -2.26 -9.57 -1.18
C GLU A 75 -2.31 -10.45 0.06
N TRP A 76 -1.32 -10.36 0.95
CA TRP A 76 -1.36 -11.08 2.23
C TRP A 76 -2.58 -10.69 3.08
N LEU A 77 -2.88 -9.39 3.19
CA LEU A 77 -4.06 -8.95 3.94
C LEU A 77 -5.36 -9.49 3.32
N LEU A 78 -5.44 -9.55 1.99
CA LEU A 78 -6.59 -10.11 1.31
C LEU A 78 -6.77 -11.58 1.66
N GLU A 79 -5.69 -12.38 1.67
CA GLU A 79 -5.73 -13.79 2.07
C GLU A 79 -6.19 -13.99 3.52
N GLU A 80 -5.80 -13.10 4.44
CA GLU A 80 -6.18 -13.20 5.86
C GLU A 80 -7.63 -12.81 6.15
N ILE A 81 -8.26 -12.00 5.29
CA ILE A 81 -9.62 -11.47 5.51
C ILE A 81 -10.66 -12.02 4.51
N SER A 82 -10.24 -12.84 3.55
CA SER A 82 -11.11 -13.55 2.60
C SER A 82 -11.68 -14.83 3.21
#